data_AF-A0A2D9X036-F1
#
_entry.id   AF-A0A2D9X036-F1
#
_cell.length_a   1.000
_cell.length_b   1.000
_cell.length_c   1.000
_cell.angle_alpha   90.00
_cell.angle_beta   90.00
_cell.angle_gamma   90.00
#
_symmetry.space_group_name_H-M   'P 1'
#
loop_
_entity.id
_entity.type
_entity.pdbx_description
1 polymer ?
#
loop_
_entity_poly.entity_id
_entity_poly.type
_entity_poly.pdbx_seq_one_letter_code
_entity_poly.pdbx_strand_id
1 'polypeptide(L)'
;MFKLKIRNLSSGYGNTNEQLVTDFLRSIGFLGNDGGRNKVTKRSQTGILLFTKCLIPNPKKSWTTSEIAKELGVPLQAIYRHLQWLREAGFLTEDFPGKAEDPKKVRLWHYDLNKAWSGVENRARICLETYREIINNLNEKLKESKNKVPSDMINVGKEEIFEINLREVRVEENSTYEDNLGILGRGIGLLSNHHYPYNESMPYKIINECFLQRPDRAWTAEEVAAWIETTRPTAYRHLNKLISLGLIERCRAADGGPPTSAFHLRKGSLKKGWQKIETEIELILEQYKKTIKQISETNE
;
A
#
# COMPACT_ATOMS: atom_id res chain seq x y z
N MET A 1 6.81 9.27 -10.42
CA MET A 1 6.85 9.11 -8.94
C MET A 1 6.52 7.66 -8.62
N PHE A 2 7.34 6.99 -7.83
CA PHE A 2 7.10 5.59 -7.46
C PHE A 2 5.76 5.42 -6.74
N LYS A 3 5.04 4.33 -7.03
CA LYS A 3 3.90 3.91 -6.23
C LYS A 3 3.72 2.39 -6.28
N LEU A 4 3.66 1.78 -5.11
CA LEU A 4 3.36 0.36 -4.93
C LEU A 4 2.31 0.20 -3.84
N LYS A 5 1.36 -0.72 -4.00
CA LYS A 5 0.50 -1.15 -2.89
C LYS A 5 1.03 -2.46 -2.36
N ILE A 6 0.97 -2.65 -1.04
CA ILE A 6 1.42 -3.85 -0.34
C ILE A 6 0.23 -4.43 0.43
N ARG A 7 -0.03 -5.72 0.23
CA ARG A 7 -1.06 -6.52 0.91
C ARG A 7 -0.57 -7.96 1.08
N ASN A 8 -1.07 -8.67 2.08
CA ASN A 8 -0.83 -10.11 2.19
C ASN A 8 -1.27 -10.86 0.92
N LEU A 9 -0.48 -11.86 0.52
CA LEU A 9 -0.91 -12.82 -0.51
C LEU A 9 -2.12 -13.60 0.04
N SER A 10 -3.07 -13.92 -0.84
CA SER A 10 -4.15 -14.83 -0.48
C SER A 10 -3.60 -16.23 -0.25
N SER A 11 -3.78 -16.79 0.95
CA SER A 11 -3.56 -18.20 1.19
C SER A 11 -4.65 -19.01 0.49
N GLY A 12 -4.34 -19.57 -0.68
CA GLY A 12 -5.19 -20.60 -1.29
C GLY A 12 -5.58 -20.43 -2.75
N TYR A 13 -4.72 -19.91 -3.62
CA TYR A 13 -4.87 -20.14 -5.06
C TYR A 13 -3.82 -21.10 -5.59
N GLY A 14 -4.24 -21.89 -6.58
CA GLY A 14 -3.54 -23.08 -7.05
C GLY A 14 -2.16 -22.82 -7.68
N ASN A 15 -1.56 -23.91 -8.17
CA ASN A 15 -0.15 -23.92 -8.56
C ASN A 15 0.07 -23.59 -10.04
N THR A 16 -0.93 -23.08 -10.76
CA THR A 16 -0.75 -22.69 -12.17
C THR A 16 -0.12 -21.31 -12.26
N ASN A 17 0.68 -21.09 -13.31
CA ASN A 17 1.34 -19.82 -13.58
C ASN A 17 0.36 -18.63 -13.64
N GLU A 18 -0.81 -18.79 -14.28
CA GLU A 18 -1.84 -17.75 -14.35
C GLU A 18 -2.44 -17.42 -12.97
N GLN A 19 -2.62 -18.42 -12.09
CA GLN A 19 -3.09 -18.20 -10.72
C GLN A 19 -2.04 -17.45 -9.89
N LEU A 20 -0.77 -17.83 -9.97
CA LEU A 20 0.33 -17.15 -9.29
C LEU A 20 0.45 -15.69 -9.73
N VAL A 21 0.40 -15.43 -11.05
CA VAL A 21 0.41 -14.07 -11.60
C VAL A 21 -0.80 -13.29 -11.10
N THR A 22 -2.00 -13.88 -11.13
CA THR A 22 -3.23 -13.22 -10.67
C THR A 22 -3.12 -12.79 -9.20
N ASP A 23 -2.63 -13.68 -8.35
CA ASP A 23 -2.48 -13.42 -6.92
C ASP A 23 -1.45 -12.34 -6.63
N PHE A 24 -0.29 -12.42 -7.30
CA PHE A 24 0.74 -11.39 -7.21
C PHE A 24 0.22 -10.02 -7.67
N LEU A 25 -0.44 -9.96 -8.83
CA LEU A 25 -0.98 -8.71 -9.36
C LEU A 25 -2.10 -8.13 -8.48
N ARG A 26 -2.87 -8.98 -7.80
CA ARG A 26 -3.90 -8.54 -6.85
C ARG A 26 -3.27 -7.97 -5.57
N SER A 27 -2.25 -8.64 -5.03
CA SER A 27 -1.60 -8.24 -3.78
C SER A 27 -0.89 -6.89 -3.91
N ILE A 28 -0.23 -6.64 -5.06
CA ILE A 28 0.38 -5.35 -5.36
C ILE A 28 -0.63 -4.27 -5.76
N GLY A 29 -1.93 -4.60 -5.83
CA GLY A 29 -3.01 -3.67 -6.14
C GLY A 29 -3.18 -3.30 -7.62
N PHE A 30 -2.51 -4.00 -8.54
CA PHE A 30 -2.60 -3.75 -9.99
C PHE A 30 -4.00 -4.01 -10.54
N LEU A 31 -4.64 -5.10 -10.08
CA LEU A 31 -5.99 -5.48 -10.52
C LEU A 31 -7.10 -4.61 -9.88
N GLY A 32 -6.82 -3.94 -8.76
CA GLY A 32 -7.76 -3.06 -8.06
C GLY A 32 -8.40 -3.69 -6.82
N ASN A 33 -9.55 -3.15 -6.40
CA ASN A 33 -10.40 -3.70 -5.33
C ASN A 33 -11.50 -4.54 -5.97
N ASP A 34 -11.13 -5.64 -6.62
CA ASP A 34 -12.14 -6.59 -7.08
C ASP A 34 -12.72 -7.28 -5.84
N GLY A 35 -13.97 -6.95 -5.53
CA GLY A 35 -14.69 -7.53 -4.39
C GLY A 35 -14.86 -9.04 -4.56
N GLY A 36 -14.66 -9.78 -3.46
CA GLY A 36 -15.10 -11.17 -3.22
C GLY A 36 -14.84 -12.18 -4.34
N ARG A 37 -13.82 -13.02 -4.17
CA ARG A 37 -13.44 -14.32 -4.79
C ARG A 37 -13.83 -14.70 -6.24
N ASN A 38 -14.85 -14.17 -6.91
CA ASN A 38 -15.45 -14.80 -8.10
C ASN A 38 -15.75 -13.91 -9.32
N LYS A 39 -15.48 -12.60 -9.32
CA LYS A 39 -15.73 -11.76 -10.52
C LYS A 39 -14.45 -11.13 -11.06
N VAL A 40 -13.76 -11.85 -11.95
CA VAL A 40 -12.69 -11.25 -12.77
C VAL A 40 -13.35 -10.25 -13.70
N THR A 41 -13.03 -8.97 -13.54
CA THR A 41 -13.52 -7.93 -14.44
C THR A 41 -12.76 -7.98 -15.77
N LYS A 42 -13.33 -7.44 -16.86
CA LYS A 42 -12.60 -7.30 -18.14
C LYS A 42 -11.25 -6.61 -17.94
N ARG A 43 -11.19 -5.60 -17.07
CA ARG A 43 -9.97 -4.88 -16.73
C ARG A 43 -8.93 -5.79 -16.04
N SER A 44 -9.37 -6.56 -15.06
CA SER A 44 -8.48 -7.47 -14.32
C SER A 44 -7.93 -8.54 -15.26
N GLN A 45 -8.79 -9.08 -16.15
CA GLN A 45 -8.36 -10.01 -17.20
C GLN A 45 -7.33 -9.39 -18.15
N THR A 46 -7.54 -8.15 -18.62
CA THR A 46 -6.55 -7.44 -19.46
C THR A 46 -5.21 -7.33 -18.75
N GLY A 47 -5.21 -7.01 -17.46
CA GLY A 47 -4.00 -6.94 -16.65
C GLY A 47 -3.27 -8.29 -16.54
N ILE A 48 -4.01 -9.37 -16.27
CA ILE A 48 -3.44 -10.73 -16.19
C ILE A 48 -2.82 -11.11 -17.54
N LEU A 49 -3.56 -10.94 -18.64
CA LEU A 49 -3.09 -11.31 -19.98
C LEU A 49 -1.88 -10.48 -20.42
N LEU A 50 -1.80 -9.20 -20.05
CA LEU A 50 -0.62 -8.37 -20.32
C LEU A 50 0.66 -9.02 -19.76
N PHE A 51 0.59 -9.60 -18.57
CA PHE A 51 1.72 -10.31 -17.98
C PHE A 51 1.92 -11.68 -18.62
N THR A 52 0.87 -12.50 -18.68
CA THR A 52 0.99 -13.92 -19.07
C THR A 52 1.15 -14.14 -20.56
N LYS A 53 0.78 -13.19 -21.42
CA LYS A 53 0.95 -13.30 -22.89
C LYS A 53 2.05 -12.41 -23.46
N CYS A 54 2.30 -11.24 -22.85
CA CYS A 54 3.24 -10.27 -23.42
C CYS A 54 4.54 -10.17 -22.62
N LEU A 55 4.46 -9.71 -21.37
CA LEU A 55 5.64 -9.27 -20.62
C LEU A 55 6.50 -10.42 -20.10
N ILE A 56 5.90 -11.46 -19.53
CA ILE A 56 6.64 -12.58 -18.93
C ILE A 56 7.21 -13.52 -20.01
N PRO A 57 6.44 -13.96 -21.03
CA PRO A 57 6.98 -14.90 -22.02
C PRO A 57 8.02 -14.28 -22.95
N ASN A 58 7.97 -12.96 -23.15
CA ASN A 58 8.86 -12.24 -24.07
C ASN A 58 9.49 -11.02 -23.40
N PRO A 59 10.29 -11.20 -22.34
CA PRO A 59 10.74 -10.09 -21.49
C PRO A 59 11.74 -9.16 -22.19
N LYS A 60 12.41 -9.66 -23.26
CA LYS A 60 13.32 -8.90 -24.12
C LYS A 60 12.62 -8.12 -25.23
N LYS A 61 11.37 -8.46 -25.57
CA LYS A 61 10.64 -7.83 -26.68
C LYS A 61 10.18 -6.43 -26.30
N SER A 62 10.49 -5.45 -27.13
CA SER A 62 9.94 -4.10 -27.03
C SER A 62 8.56 -4.03 -27.69
N TRP A 63 7.53 -3.83 -26.89
CA TRP A 63 6.13 -3.80 -27.33
C TRP A 63 5.62 -2.37 -27.49
N THR A 64 4.93 -2.08 -28.59
CA THR A 64 4.06 -0.90 -28.71
C THR A 64 2.72 -1.17 -28.04
N THR A 65 2.01 -0.11 -27.63
CA THR A 65 0.64 -0.23 -27.10
C THR A 65 -0.31 -0.92 -28.08
N SER A 66 -0.14 -0.68 -29.39
CA SER A 66 -0.97 -1.29 -30.44
C SER A 66 -0.71 -2.79 -30.59
N GLU A 67 0.54 -3.23 -30.51
CA GLU A 67 0.89 -4.65 -30.53
C GLU A 67 0.29 -5.38 -29.33
N ILE A 68 0.38 -4.79 -28.13
CA ILE A 68 -0.24 -5.36 -26.92
C ILE A 68 -1.76 -5.45 -27.11
N ALA A 69 -2.41 -4.37 -27.54
CA ALA A 69 -3.86 -4.34 -27.74
C ALA A 69 -4.33 -5.43 -28.71
N LYS A 70 -3.59 -5.62 -29.81
CA LYS A 70 -3.82 -6.67 -30.81
C LYS A 70 -3.64 -8.06 -30.21
N GLU A 71 -2.52 -8.30 -29.52
CA GLU A 71 -2.20 -9.59 -28.89
C GLU A 71 -3.25 -10.00 -27.84
N LEU A 72 -3.76 -9.02 -27.09
CA LEU A 72 -4.76 -9.26 -26.05
C LEU A 72 -6.21 -9.25 -26.56
N GLY A 73 -6.44 -8.84 -27.81
CA GLY A 73 -7.78 -8.70 -28.38
C GLY A 73 -8.65 -7.65 -27.67
N VAL A 74 -8.04 -6.55 -27.22
CA VAL A 74 -8.73 -5.48 -26.47
C VAL A 74 -8.51 -4.11 -27.10
N PRO A 75 -9.39 -3.11 -26.82
CA PRO A 75 -9.17 -1.75 -27.29
C PRO A 75 -7.87 -1.14 -26.76
N LEU A 76 -7.19 -0.32 -27.59
CA LEU A 76 -5.96 0.40 -27.21
C LEU A 76 -6.09 1.14 -25.87
N GLN A 77 -7.24 1.78 -25.66
CA GLN A 77 -7.54 2.55 -24.44
C GLN A 77 -7.53 1.70 -23.16
N ALA A 78 -7.81 0.40 -23.26
CA ALA A 78 -7.76 -0.50 -22.12
C ALA A 78 -6.32 -0.70 -21.62
N ILE A 79 -5.31 -0.53 -22.47
CA ILE A 79 -3.90 -0.81 -22.16
C ILE A 79 -3.22 0.34 -21.41
N TYR A 80 -3.50 1.60 -21.76
CA TYR A 80 -2.76 2.76 -21.24
C TYR A 80 -2.72 2.82 -19.71
N ARG A 81 -3.84 2.54 -19.05
CA ARG A 81 -3.91 2.56 -17.58
C ARG A 81 -3.02 1.49 -16.94
N HIS A 82 -2.94 0.31 -17.55
CA HIS A 82 -2.07 -0.76 -17.06
C HIS A 82 -0.59 -0.41 -17.23
N LEU A 83 -0.23 0.14 -18.41
CA LEU A 83 1.14 0.58 -18.65
C LEU A 83 1.56 1.72 -17.72
N GLN A 84 0.67 2.70 -17.49
CA GLN A 84 0.94 3.79 -16.55
C GLN A 84 1.19 3.26 -15.13
N TRP A 85 0.36 2.32 -14.67
CA TRP A 85 0.55 1.70 -13.36
C TRP A 85 1.91 0.99 -13.26
N LEU A 86 2.28 0.22 -14.29
CA LEU A 86 3.55 -0.52 -14.30
C LEU A 86 4.77 0.40 -14.36
N ARG A 87 4.65 1.56 -15.02
CA ARG A 87 5.67 2.62 -14.98
C ARG A 87 5.82 3.21 -13.58
N GLU A 88 4.70 3.50 -12.91
CA GLU A 88 4.70 4.00 -11.53
C GLU A 88 5.29 2.99 -10.54
N ALA A 89 4.99 1.71 -10.71
CA ALA A 89 5.57 0.63 -9.90
C ALA A 89 7.05 0.39 -10.23
N GLY A 90 7.52 0.75 -11.44
CA GLY A 90 8.90 0.55 -11.87
C GLY A 90 9.18 -0.80 -12.55
N PHE A 91 8.16 -1.47 -13.07
CA PHE A 91 8.31 -2.72 -13.81
C PHE A 91 8.80 -2.54 -15.24
N LEU A 92 8.53 -1.37 -15.84
CA LEU A 92 8.78 -1.13 -17.26
C LEU A 92 9.96 -0.20 -17.46
N THR A 93 10.70 -0.46 -18.53
CA THR A 93 11.59 0.52 -19.14
C THR A 93 10.99 0.97 -20.48
N GLU A 94 11.21 2.23 -20.82
CA GLU A 94 10.77 2.82 -22.09
C GLU A 94 11.98 2.93 -23.02
N ASP A 95 11.85 2.38 -24.22
CA ASP A 95 12.76 2.78 -25.29
C ASP A 95 12.30 4.14 -25.81
N PHE A 96 13.17 5.12 -25.69
CA PHE A 96 13.10 6.35 -26.46
C PHE A 96 14.07 6.21 -27.64
N PRO A 97 13.69 5.62 -28.78
CA PRO A 97 14.45 5.91 -30.00
C PRO A 97 14.31 7.42 -30.22
N GLY A 98 15.43 8.11 -30.45
CA GLY A 98 15.53 9.57 -30.47
C GLY A 98 14.76 10.31 -31.58
N LYS A 99 13.70 9.72 -32.14
CA LYS A 99 12.82 10.34 -33.13
C LYS A 99 11.40 10.42 -32.56
N ALA A 100 10.80 11.61 -32.64
CA ALA A 100 9.47 11.91 -32.13
C ALA A 100 8.32 11.11 -32.80
N GLU A 101 8.60 10.46 -33.95
CA GLU A 101 7.61 9.74 -34.76
C GLU A 101 7.47 8.24 -34.41
N ASP A 102 8.40 7.67 -33.63
CA ASP A 102 8.32 6.26 -33.24
C ASP A 102 7.43 6.06 -32.00
N PRO A 103 6.45 5.14 -32.03
CA PRO A 103 5.59 4.89 -30.89
C PRO A 103 6.41 4.41 -29.69
N LYS A 104 6.20 5.03 -28.51
CA LYS A 104 6.86 4.64 -27.25
C LYS A 104 6.72 3.13 -27.03
N LYS A 105 7.84 2.41 -27.07
CA LYS A 105 7.88 0.97 -26.80
C LYS A 105 8.16 0.72 -25.32
N VAL A 106 7.57 -0.36 -24.80
CA VAL A 106 7.71 -0.80 -23.42
C VAL A 106 8.14 -2.25 -23.35
N ARG A 107 8.90 -2.58 -22.32
CA ARG A 107 9.28 -3.96 -21.96
C ARG A 107 9.59 -4.04 -20.47
N LEU A 108 9.75 -5.26 -19.96
CA LEU A 108 10.20 -5.44 -18.58
C LEU A 108 11.58 -4.79 -18.38
N TRP A 109 11.74 -4.10 -17.25
CA TRP A 109 13.02 -3.54 -16.88
C TRP A 109 14.06 -4.66 -16.71
N HIS A 110 15.30 -4.39 -17.10
CA HIS A 110 16.38 -5.39 -17.17
C HIS A 110 16.06 -6.65 -17.99
N TYR A 111 15.02 -6.62 -18.83
CA TYR A 111 14.65 -7.71 -19.73
C TYR A 111 14.35 -9.03 -19.04
N ASP A 112 13.95 -8.98 -17.76
CA ASP A 112 13.80 -10.15 -16.88
C ASP A 112 12.86 -9.82 -15.72
N LEU A 113 11.95 -10.73 -15.39
CA LEU A 113 10.95 -10.51 -14.35
C LEU A 113 11.55 -10.39 -12.94
N ASN A 114 12.52 -11.25 -12.59
CA ASN A 114 13.19 -11.22 -11.29
C ASN A 114 14.00 -9.94 -11.10
N LYS A 115 14.69 -9.48 -12.14
CA LYS A 115 15.47 -8.24 -12.12
C LYS A 115 14.55 -7.01 -12.10
N ALA A 116 13.48 -7.00 -12.87
CA ALA A 116 12.46 -5.95 -12.81
C ALA A 116 11.91 -5.84 -11.38
N TRP A 117 11.54 -6.96 -10.76
CA TRP A 117 11.08 -6.99 -9.38
C TRP A 117 12.12 -6.49 -8.38
N SER A 118 13.38 -6.92 -8.51
CA SER A 118 14.48 -6.44 -7.65
C SER A 118 14.57 -4.91 -7.66
N GLY A 119 14.34 -4.28 -8.82
CA GLY A 119 14.26 -2.83 -8.93
C GLY A 119 13.05 -2.20 -8.21
N VAL A 120 11.87 -2.82 -8.33
CA VAL A 120 10.65 -2.41 -7.61
C VAL A 120 10.83 -2.54 -6.09
N GLU A 121 11.38 -3.66 -5.63
CA GLU A 121 11.67 -3.93 -4.22
C GLU A 121 12.66 -2.92 -3.66
N ASN A 122 13.74 -2.62 -4.38
CA ASN A 122 14.71 -1.61 -3.95
C ASN A 122 14.07 -0.22 -3.76
N ARG A 123 13.19 0.20 -4.68
CA ARG A 123 12.45 1.47 -4.52
C ARG A 123 11.48 1.45 -3.34
N ALA A 124 10.86 0.30 -3.07
CA ALA A 124 10.03 0.13 -1.88
C ALA A 124 10.87 0.29 -0.60
N ARG A 125 12.07 -0.30 -0.54
CA ARG A 125 12.99 -0.17 0.59
C ARG A 125 13.47 1.27 0.81
N ILE A 126 13.81 1.99 -0.26
CA ILE A 126 14.14 3.43 -0.19
C ILE A 126 12.98 4.23 0.41
N CYS A 127 11.73 3.94 0.02
CA CYS A 127 10.57 4.61 0.61
C CYS A 127 10.47 4.35 2.12
N LEU A 128 10.72 3.11 2.57
CA LEU A 128 10.71 2.76 4.00
C LEU A 128 11.81 3.49 4.77
N GLU A 129 13.00 3.64 4.19
CA GLU A 129 14.09 4.42 4.78
C GLU A 129 13.69 5.89 4.96
N THR A 130 13.12 6.51 3.93
CA THR A 130 12.59 7.89 4.02
C THR A 130 11.48 8.00 5.07
N TYR A 131 10.57 7.03 5.14
CA TYR A 131 9.52 7.05 6.17
C TYR A 131 10.10 6.90 7.57
N ARG A 132 11.13 6.07 7.76
CA ARG A 132 11.81 5.89 9.04
C ARG A 132 12.45 7.19 9.51
N GLU A 133 13.06 7.95 8.61
CA GLU A 133 13.57 9.29 8.90
C GLU A 133 12.44 10.22 9.37
N ILE A 134 11.34 10.31 8.62
CA ILE A 134 10.17 11.12 8.98
C ILE A 134 9.61 10.71 10.36
N ILE A 135 9.49 9.40 10.61
CA ILE A 135 9.00 8.86 11.88
C ILE A 135 9.93 9.26 13.02
N ASN A 136 11.24 9.23 12.84
CA ASN A 136 12.20 9.68 13.86
C ASN A 136 12.00 11.17 14.17
N ASN A 137 11.88 12.02 13.14
CA ASN A 137 11.63 13.45 13.31
C ASN A 137 10.30 13.74 14.05
N LEU A 138 9.24 13.02 13.68
CA LEU A 138 7.94 13.12 14.38
C LEU A 138 8.05 12.71 15.85
N ASN A 139 8.81 11.64 16.12
CA ASN A 139 8.93 11.07 17.46
C ASN A 139 9.69 11.97 18.44
N GLU A 140 10.42 12.99 17.98
CA GLU A 140 11.02 14.00 18.87
C GLU A 140 9.97 14.82 19.62
N LYS A 141 8.77 14.99 19.02
CA LYS A 141 7.66 15.78 19.58
C LYS A 141 6.54 14.92 20.15
N LEU A 142 6.46 13.66 19.74
CA LEU A 142 5.38 12.75 20.16
C LEU A 142 5.69 12.08 21.49
N LYS A 143 4.64 11.96 22.32
CA LYS A 143 4.69 11.16 23.53
C LYS A 143 4.56 9.68 23.19
N GLU A 144 5.03 8.84 24.11
CA GLU A 144 4.76 7.40 24.09
C GLU A 144 3.97 7.00 25.33
N SER A 145 3.07 6.04 25.18
CA SER A 145 2.45 5.35 26.30
C SER A 145 3.43 4.38 26.94
N LYS A 146 3.36 4.25 28.27
CA LYS A 146 4.08 3.22 29.02
C LYS A 146 3.57 1.82 28.70
N ASN A 147 2.28 1.70 28.40
CA ASN A 147 1.62 0.43 28.14
C ASN A 147 1.38 0.23 26.64
N LYS A 148 1.54 -1.00 26.17
CA LYS A 148 1.26 -1.37 24.76
C LYS A 148 -0.22 -1.25 24.40
N VAL A 149 -1.09 -1.42 25.39
CA VAL A 149 -2.55 -1.29 25.35
C VAL A 149 -2.93 -0.46 26.59
N PRO A 150 -3.92 0.45 26.55
CA PRO A 150 -4.39 1.16 27.73
C PRO A 150 -4.73 0.22 28.90
N SER A 151 -4.49 0.64 30.14
CA SER A 151 -4.45 -0.25 31.32
C SER A 151 -5.79 -0.92 31.66
N ASP A 152 -6.89 -0.27 31.31
CA ASP A 152 -8.27 -0.71 31.48
C ASP A 152 -8.81 -1.49 30.27
N MET A 153 -7.95 -1.76 29.28
CA MET A 153 -8.32 -2.33 27.99
C MET A 153 -7.55 -3.61 27.69
N ILE A 154 -8.17 -4.50 26.93
CA ILE A 154 -7.53 -5.69 26.36
C ILE A 154 -7.65 -5.69 24.84
N ASN A 155 -6.63 -6.20 24.16
CA ASN A 155 -6.65 -6.34 22.70
C ASN A 155 -7.62 -7.45 22.29
N VAL A 156 -8.41 -7.23 21.24
CA VAL A 156 -9.38 -8.20 20.74
C VAL A 156 -8.71 -9.38 20.03
N GLY A 157 -7.44 -9.24 19.61
CA GLY A 157 -6.66 -10.32 18.98
C GLY A 157 -7.14 -10.70 17.58
N LYS A 158 -8.04 -9.91 16.98
CA LYS A 158 -8.55 -10.15 15.63
C LYS A 158 -7.46 -9.89 14.60
N GLU A 159 -7.28 -10.83 13.68
CA GLU A 159 -6.45 -10.62 12.49
C GLU A 159 -7.13 -9.60 11.57
N GLU A 160 -6.43 -8.51 11.28
CA GLU A 160 -6.93 -7.41 10.46
C GLU A 160 -6.20 -7.42 9.10
N ILE A 161 -6.92 -7.06 8.04
CA ILE A 161 -6.34 -7.01 6.69
C ILE A 161 -5.28 -5.91 6.63
N PHE A 162 -4.04 -6.28 6.37
CA PHE A 162 -2.96 -5.33 6.16
C PHE A 162 -2.95 -4.81 4.71
N GLU A 163 -2.99 -3.48 4.57
CA GLU A 163 -2.87 -2.77 3.30
C GLU A 163 -2.23 -1.38 3.50
N ILE A 164 -1.10 -1.17 2.82
CA ILE A 164 -0.38 0.10 2.78
C ILE A 164 0.02 0.46 1.34
N ASN A 165 0.13 1.74 1.03
CA ASN A 165 0.79 2.19 -0.19
C ASN A 165 2.21 2.63 0.15
N LEU A 166 3.17 2.41 -0.73
CA LEU A 166 4.51 2.97 -0.65
C LEU A 166 4.64 3.94 -1.83
N ARG A 167 4.73 5.23 -1.54
CA ARG A 167 4.95 6.29 -2.51
C ARG A 167 6.25 7.02 -2.21
N GLU A 168 7.03 7.25 -3.24
CA GLU A 168 8.20 8.10 -3.13
C GLU A 168 7.77 9.51 -2.69
N VAL A 169 8.35 9.98 -1.61
CA VAL A 169 8.14 11.31 -1.03
C VAL A 169 9.48 11.99 -0.84
N ARG A 170 9.45 13.30 -0.63
CA ARG A 170 10.64 14.10 -0.34
C ARG A 170 10.44 14.76 1.02
N VAL A 171 11.49 14.73 1.84
CA VAL A 171 11.59 15.47 3.08
C VAL A 171 12.40 16.72 2.78
N GLU A 172 11.88 17.87 3.19
CA GLU A 172 12.59 19.15 3.06
C GLU A 172 13.36 19.44 4.36
N GLU A 173 14.53 20.09 4.27
CA GLU A 173 15.44 20.31 5.41
C GLU A 173 14.77 21.05 6.59
N ASN A 174 13.77 21.90 6.31
CA ASN A 174 13.04 22.68 7.32
C ASN A 174 11.60 22.19 7.55
N SER A 175 11.32 20.90 7.29
CA SER A 175 9.97 20.33 7.43
C SER A 175 9.46 20.44 8.87
N THR A 176 8.29 21.04 9.06
CA THR A 176 7.62 21.13 10.36
C THR A 176 7.07 19.78 10.83
N TYR A 177 6.48 19.72 12.03
CA TYR A 177 5.78 18.52 12.49
C TYR A 177 4.61 18.17 11.56
N GLU A 178 3.86 19.20 11.17
CA GLU A 178 2.70 19.11 10.31
C GLU A 178 3.07 18.66 8.90
N ASP A 179 4.18 19.19 8.36
CA ASP A 179 4.71 18.78 7.06
C ASP A 179 5.12 17.31 7.10
N ASN A 180 5.91 16.91 8.10
CA ASN A 180 6.35 15.53 8.26
C ASN A 180 5.17 14.55 8.35
N LEU A 181 4.13 14.87 9.14
CA LEU A 181 2.95 14.02 9.26
C LEU A 181 2.13 13.98 7.96
N GLY A 182 2.02 15.12 7.26
CA GLY A 182 1.39 15.20 5.95
C GLY A 182 2.12 14.38 4.88
N ILE A 183 3.44 14.48 4.84
CA ILE A 183 4.33 13.75 3.93
C ILE A 183 4.23 12.24 4.19
N LEU A 184 4.35 11.81 5.45
CA LEU A 184 4.16 10.41 5.85
C LEU A 184 2.77 9.91 5.43
N GLY A 185 1.73 10.67 5.79
CA GLY A 185 0.34 10.32 5.47
C GLY A 185 0.12 10.14 3.97
N ARG A 186 0.73 10.97 3.13
CA ARG A 186 0.73 10.79 1.67
C ARG A 186 1.51 9.55 1.24
N GLY A 187 2.71 9.35 1.79
CA GLY A 187 3.59 8.21 1.51
C GLY A 187 2.86 6.89 1.68
N ILE A 188 2.21 6.72 2.84
CA ILE A 188 1.52 5.48 3.22
C ILE A 188 0.12 5.34 2.59
N GLY A 189 -0.37 6.41 1.94
CA GLY A 189 -1.70 6.48 1.34
C GLY A 189 -2.85 6.60 2.35
N LEU A 190 -2.60 7.20 3.50
CA LEU A 190 -3.63 7.75 4.40
C LEU A 190 -4.22 9.03 3.80
N LEU A 191 -3.37 9.88 3.23
CA LEU A 191 -3.72 11.15 2.61
C LEU A 191 -3.60 11.07 1.08
N SER A 192 -4.23 12.03 0.41
CA SER A 192 -4.35 12.13 -1.05
C SER A 192 -4.48 13.59 -1.43
N ASN A 193 -4.27 13.94 -2.71
CA ASN A 193 -4.17 15.35 -3.13
C ASN A 193 -5.40 16.20 -2.76
N HIS A 194 -6.61 15.64 -2.77
CA HIS A 194 -7.85 16.33 -2.38
C HIS A 194 -7.95 16.68 -0.88
N HIS A 195 -7.03 16.16 -0.05
CA HIS A 195 -6.96 16.50 1.37
C HIS A 195 -6.07 17.71 1.64
N TYR A 196 -5.50 18.37 0.62
CA TYR A 196 -4.66 19.55 0.83
C TYR A 196 -5.52 20.78 1.17
N PRO A 197 -5.16 21.59 2.19
CA PRO A 197 -4.01 21.45 3.09
C PRO A 197 -4.19 20.31 4.12
N TYR A 198 -3.16 19.50 4.31
CA TYR A 198 -3.29 18.21 5.00
C TYR A 198 -3.68 18.31 6.47
N ASN A 199 -3.11 19.28 7.18
CA ASN A 199 -3.35 19.51 8.60
C ASN A 199 -4.82 19.83 8.93
N GLU A 200 -5.59 20.31 7.96
CA GLU A 200 -7.02 20.59 8.12
C GLU A 200 -7.90 19.38 7.80
N SER A 201 -7.35 18.37 7.13
CA SER A 201 -8.11 17.22 6.67
C SER A 201 -8.53 16.29 7.80
N MET A 202 -9.74 15.75 7.70
CA MET A 202 -10.29 14.78 8.64
C MET A 202 -9.37 13.58 8.96
N PRO A 203 -8.79 12.86 7.97
CA PRO A 203 -7.87 11.76 8.27
C PRO A 203 -6.62 12.20 9.04
N TYR A 204 -6.11 13.40 8.77
CA TYR A 204 -4.96 13.96 9.49
C TYR A 204 -5.32 14.26 10.94
N LYS A 205 -6.43 14.96 11.19
CA LYS A 205 -6.89 15.28 12.54
C LYS A 205 -7.13 14.03 13.37
N ILE A 206 -7.77 13.00 12.79
CA ILE A 206 -8.00 11.72 13.46
C ILE A 206 -6.68 11.06 13.90
N ILE A 207 -5.71 10.89 12.99
CA ILE A 207 -4.45 10.23 13.38
C ILE A 207 -3.68 11.09 14.40
N ASN A 208 -3.62 12.40 14.18
CA ASN A 208 -2.86 13.30 15.05
C ASN A 208 -3.51 13.45 16.43
N GLU A 209 -4.71 14.03 16.49
CA GLU A 209 -5.33 14.49 17.74
C GLU A 209 -5.88 13.34 18.59
N CYS A 210 -6.39 12.28 17.95
CA CYS A 210 -6.92 11.14 18.69
C CYS A 210 -5.79 10.19 19.11
N PHE A 211 -4.90 9.80 18.19
CA PHE A 211 -3.98 8.69 18.46
C PHE A 211 -2.55 9.11 18.78
N LEU A 212 -1.95 9.99 17.99
CA LEU A 212 -0.54 10.37 18.18
C LEU A 212 -0.34 11.29 19.39
N GLN A 213 -1.23 12.25 19.60
CA GLN A 213 -1.17 13.17 20.74
C GLN A 213 -1.68 12.54 22.05
N ARG A 214 -2.40 11.40 21.97
CA ARG A 214 -2.97 10.69 23.13
C ARG A 214 -2.73 9.17 23.05
N PRO A 215 -1.46 8.73 23.05
CA PRO A 215 -1.10 7.34 22.82
C PRO A 215 -1.53 6.38 23.95
N ASP A 216 -1.87 6.92 25.12
CA ASP A 216 -2.31 6.23 26.34
C ASP A 216 -3.82 5.99 26.38
N ARG A 217 -4.59 6.61 25.47
CA ARG A 217 -6.04 6.54 25.44
C ARG A 217 -6.56 5.55 24.39
N ALA A 218 -7.66 4.86 24.75
CA ALA A 218 -8.53 4.19 23.79
C ALA A 218 -9.69 5.11 23.37
N TRP A 219 -10.10 5.02 22.11
CA TRP A 219 -11.17 5.81 21.53
C TRP A 219 -12.26 4.91 20.93
N THR A 220 -13.51 5.19 21.24
CA THR A 220 -14.66 4.63 20.54
C THR A 220 -14.91 5.36 19.22
N ALA A 221 -15.68 4.76 18.31
CA ALA A 221 -16.01 5.41 17.05
C ALA A 221 -16.91 6.64 17.28
N GLU A 222 -17.73 6.61 18.32
CA GLU A 222 -18.60 7.68 18.78
C GLU A 222 -17.78 8.87 19.28
N GLU A 223 -16.76 8.63 20.12
CA GLU A 223 -15.87 9.68 20.60
C GLU A 223 -15.06 10.32 19.46
N VAL A 224 -14.55 9.51 18.51
CA VAL A 224 -13.85 10.04 17.34
C VAL A 224 -14.80 10.88 16.48
N ALA A 225 -16.04 10.43 16.27
CA ALA A 225 -17.03 11.17 15.52
C ALA A 225 -17.38 12.51 16.18
N ALA A 226 -17.55 12.51 17.50
CA ALA A 226 -17.81 13.73 18.27
C ALA A 226 -16.61 14.69 18.25
N TRP A 227 -15.39 14.18 18.48
CA TRP A 227 -14.17 14.99 18.52
C TRP A 227 -13.86 15.69 17.18
N ILE A 228 -14.17 15.01 16.07
CA ILE A 228 -13.84 15.46 14.71
C ILE A 228 -15.05 16.11 14.03
N GLU A 229 -16.18 16.24 14.74
CA GLU A 229 -17.42 16.82 14.22
C GLU A 229 -17.90 16.14 12.93
N THR A 230 -17.93 14.80 12.95
CA THR A 230 -18.33 13.98 11.80
C THR A 230 -19.36 12.93 12.20
N THR A 231 -19.85 12.17 11.22
CA THR A 231 -20.77 11.07 11.47
C THR A 231 -20.01 9.80 11.88
N ARG A 232 -20.62 8.99 12.74
CA ARG A 232 -20.09 7.68 13.16
C ARG A 232 -19.66 6.80 11.97
N PRO A 233 -20.43 6.67 10.87
CA PRO A 233 -19.98 5.91 9.69
C PRO A 233 -18.73 6.49 9.04
N THR A 234 -18.56 7.82 9.02
CA THR A 234 -17.37 8.47 8.47
C THR A 234 -16.15 8.25 9.35
N ALA A 235 -16.29 8.40 10.68
CA ALA A 235 -15.23 8.05 11.62
C ALA A 235 -14.78 6.58 11.44
N TYR A 236 -15.73 5.64 11.34
CA TYR A 236 -15.42 4.23 11.10
C TYR A 236 -14.63 3.98 9.81
N ARG A 237 -14.91 4.71 8.72
CA ARG A 237 -14.14 4.58 7.47
C ARG A 237 -12.67 4.94 7.68
N HIS A 238 -12.39 6.03 8.40
CA HIS A 238 -11.02 6.45 8.71
C HIS A 238 -10.34 5.50 9.70
N LEU A 239 -11.05 5.05 10.74
CA LEU A 239 -10.55 4.07 11.69
C LEU A 239 -10.18 2.76 11.01
N ASN A 240 -11.04 2.23 10.13
CA ASN A 240 -10.74 1.02 9.37
C ASN A 240 -9.54 1.22 8.44
N LYS A 241 -9.34 2.43 7.88
CA LYS A 241 -8.14 2.73 7.09
C LYS A 241 -6.86 2.73 7.95
N LEU A 242 -6.91 3.30 9.15
CA LEU A 242 -5.77 3.28 10.08
C LEU A 242 -5.45 1.87 10.59
N ILE A 243 -6.48 1.05 10.81
CA ILE A 243 -6.32 -0.38 11.13
C ILE A 243 -5.65 -1.11 9.98
N SER A 244 -6.09 -0.88 8.73
CA SER A 244 -5.50 -1.55 7.57
C SER A 244 -4.04 -1.16 7.37
N LEU A 245 -3.66 0.06 7.72
CA LEU A 245 -2.26 0.52 7.69
C LEU A 245 -1.43 -0.08 8.82
N GLY A 246 -2.06 -0.73 9.81
CA GLY A 246 -1.39 -1.24 11.00
C GLY A 246 -1.09 -0.17 12.05
N LEU A 247 -1.55 1.07 11.89
CA LEU A 247 -1.24 2.17 12.83
C LEU A 247 -1.99 2.04 14.17
N ILE A 248 -3.21 1.52 14.13
CA ILE A 248 -4.06 1.33 15.33
C ILE A 248 -4.52 -0.13 15.43
N GLU A 249 -5.02 -0.50 16.61
CA GLU A 249 -5.57 -1.83 16.93
C GLU A 249 -6.92 -1.69 17.64
N ARG A 250 -7.74 -2.74 17.55
CA ARG A 250 -9.00 -2.83 18.30
C ARG A 250 -8.75 -3.33 19.71
N CYS A 251 -9.40 -2.68 20.67
CA CYS A 251 -9.46 -3.12 22.05
C CYS A 251 -10.91 -3.11 22.56
N ARG A 252 -11.12 -3.66 23.75
CA ARG A 252 -12.35 -3.60 24.53
C ARG A 252 -12.01 -3.45 26.01
N ALA A 253 -12.97 -3.05 26.83
CA ALA A 253 -12.78 -2.96 28.27
C ALA A 253 -12.37 -4.31 28.88
N ALA A 254 -11.41 -4.29 29.81
CA ALA A 254 -10.85 -5.48 30.44
C ALA A 254 -11.86 -6.20 31.36
N ASP A 255 -12.78 -5.45 31.96
CA ASP A 255 -13.86 -5.94 32.82
C ASP A 255 -15.05 -6.55 32.04
N GLY A 256 -15.00 -6.50 30.70
CA GLY A 256 -16.08 -6.96 29.83
C GLY A 256 -17.26 -5.99 29.73
N GLY A 257 -17.19 -4.83 30.38
CA GLY A 257 -18.15 -3.75 30.27
C GLY A 257 -17.97 -2.92 29.00
N PRO A 258 -18.66 -1.78 28.89
CA PRO A 258 -18.41 -0.78 27.85
C PRO A 258 -17.00 -0.13 28.01
N PRO A 259 -16.31 0.22 26.90
CA PRO A 259 -16.71 0.00 25.52
C PRO A 259 -16.41 -1.43 25.04
N THR A 260 -17.39 -2.02 24.33
CA THR A 260 -17.24 -3.34 23.68
C THR A 260 -16.35 -3.31 22.44
N SER A 261 -16.11 -2.12 21.87
CA SER A 261 -15.16 -1.88 20.79
C SER A 261 -14.59 -0.46 20.89
N ALA A 262 -13.29 -0.36 21.08
CA ALA A 262 -12.52 0.86 21.00
C ALA A 262 -11.24 0.63 20.18
N PHE A 263 -10.48 1.69 19.97
CA PHE A 263 -9.28 1.72 19.16
C PHE A 263 -8.15 2.42 19.91
N HIS A 264 -6.94 1.92 19.81
CA HIS A 264 -5.78 2.56 20.41
C HIS A 264 -4.58 2.55 19.46
N LEU A 265 -3.63 3.46 19.70
CA LEU A 265 -2.37 3.48 18.95
C LEU A 265 -1.62 2.17 19.16
N ARG A 266 -1.23 1.52 18.06
CA ARG A 266 -0.53 0.23 18.13
C ARG A 266 0.76 0.38 18.92
N LYS A 267 0.99 -0.52 19.88
CA LYS A 267 2.13 -0.49 20.83
C LYS A 267 2.23 0.79 21.67
N GLY A 268 1.22 1.67 21.66
CA GLY A 268 1.24 2.93 22.40
C GLY A 268 2.33 3.92 21.93
N SER A 269 2.90 3.75 20.73
CA SER A 269 3.96 4.61 20.19
C SER A 269 3.98 4.53 18.67
N LEU A 270 4.13 5.67 18.01
CA LEU A 270 4.29 5.71 16.55
C LEU A 270 5.54 4.94 16.13
N LYS A 271 6.68 5.17 16.78
CA LYS A 271 7.95 4.52 16.45
C LYS A 271 7.89 2.99 16.62
N LYS A 272 7.36 2.52 17.76
CA LYS A 272 7.23 1.06 18.02
C LYS A 272 6.17 0.41 17.12
N GLY A 273 5.07 1.12 16.83
CA GLY A 273 4.06 0.68 15.89
C GLY A 273 4.61 0.58 14.46
N TRP A 274 5.38 1.58 14.04
CA TRP A 274 6.02 1.65 12.72
C TRP A 274 7.02 0.52 12.51
N GLN A 275 7.86 0.21 13.50
CA GLN A 275 8.79 -0.95 13.42
C GLN A 275 8.05 -2.25 13.08
N LYS A 276 6.87 -2.47 13.68
CA LYS A 276 6.04 -3.65 13.34
C LYS A 276 5.48 -3.58 11.91
N ILE A 277 5.09 -2.40 11.45
CA ILE A 277 4.64 -2.18 10.06
C ILE A 277 5.78 -2.47 9.08
N GLU A 278 7.00 -2.02 9.35
CA GLU A 278 8.18 -2.30 8.52
C GLU A 278 8.45 -3.81 8.43
N THR A 279 8.47 -4.51 9.56
CA THR A 279 8.66 -5.97 9.58
C THR A 279 7.58 -6.69 8.76
N GLU A 280 6.31 -6.29 8.89
CA GLU A 280 5.22 -6.87 8.10
C GLU A 280 5.45 -6.66 6.59
N ILE A 281 5.84 -5.45 6.18
CA ILE A 281 6.13 -5.13 4.78
C ILE A 281 7.29 -5.96 4.25
N GLU A 282 8.37 -6.10 5.02
CA GLU A 282 9.52 -6.93 4.64
C GLU A 282 9.13 -8.40 4.43
N LEU A 283 8.33 -8.97 5.33
CA LEU A 283 7.82 -10.33 5.18
C LEU A 283 6.98 -10.49 3.91
N ILE A 284 6.12 -9.52 3.59
CA ILE A 284 5.29 -9.53 2.38
C ILE A 284 6.16 -9.40 1.11
N LEU A 285 7.15 -8.51 1.11
CA LEU A 285 8.07 -8.35 -0.02
C LEU A 285 8.87 -9.63 -0.29
N GLU A 286 9.32 -10.33 0.77
CA GLU A 286 9.97 -11.64 0.63
C GLU A 286 9.02 -12.70 0.07
N GLN A 287 7.74 -12.69 0.46
CA GLN A 287 6.74 -13.58 -0.15
C GLN A 287 6.55 -13.28 -1.64
N TYR A 288 6.42 -12.01 -2.03
CA TYR A 288 6.30 -11.61 -3.43
C TYR A 288 7.51 -12.06 -4.27
N LYS A 289 8.72 -11.90 -3.73
CA LYS A 289 9.95 -12.35 -4.37
C LYS A 289 9.95 -13.85 -4.63
N LYS A 290 9.49 -14.67 -3.66
CA LYS A 290 9.33 -16.12 -3.84
C LYS A 290 8.31 -16.44 -4.94
N THR A 291 7.16 -15.77 -4.94
CA THR A 291 6.13 -15.95 -5.99
C THR A 291 6.65 -15.57 -7.37
N ILE A 292 7.39 -14.46 -7.51
CA ILE A 292 7.96 -14.03 -8.79
C ILE A 292 9.02 -15.02 -9.29
N LYS A 293 9.85 -15.55 -8.39
CA LYS A 293 10.80 -16.60 -8.74
C LYS A 293 10.08 -17.83 -9.31
N GLN A 294 9.05 -18.30 -8.63
CA GLN A 294 8.23 -19.42 -9.09
C GLN A 294 7.55 -19.16 -10.45
N ILE A 295 7.00 -17.96 -10.64
CA ILE A 295 6.43 -17.54 -11.93
C ILE A 295 7.49 -17.61 -13.03
N SER A 296 8.70 -17.10 -12.77
CA SER A 296 9.78 -17.08 -13.76
C SER A 296 10.21 -18.49 -14.16
N GLU A 297 10.40 -19.37 -13.18
CA GLU A 297 10.80 -20.78 -13.39
C GLU A 297 9.73 -21.61 -14.12
N THR A 298 8.44 -21.23 -14.03
CA THR A 298 7.35 -21.94 -14.72
C THR A 298 7.17 -21.47 -16.18
N ASN A 299 7.82 -20.38 -16.58
CA ASN A 299 7.75 -19.83 -17.94
C ASN A 299 8.99 -20.17 -18.81
N GLU A 300 10.03 -20.78 -18.23
CA GLU A 300 11.18 -21.35 -18.96
C GLU A 300 10.84 -22.74 -19.50
#